data_AF-A0A1Y3AA26-F1
#
_entry.id   AF-A0A1Y3AA26-F1
#
_cell.length_a   1.000
_cell.length_b   1.000
_cell.length_c   1.000
_cell.angle_alpha   90.00
_cell.angle_beta   90.00
_cell.angle_gamma   90.00
#
_symmetry.space_group_name_H-M   'P 1'
#
loop_
_entity.id
_entity.type
_entity.pdbx_description
1 polymer ?
#
loop_
_entity_poly.entity_id
_entity_poly.type
_entity_poly.pdbx_seq_one_letter_code
_entity_poly.pdbx_strand_id
1 'polypeptide(L)'
;AAGRGRAGRVGEIDEIAAGIDGIAEEANLLARNAAIEAARADGSGDGFAVVADEVKALAEETRESAGEISGRIEEVQTASAETAADAEAMEAQVAEGVETIESTLREFEGVVEDVTSVDETVQEISDATDDQARTTQEVVDMVDGVASVSRQTATEAETVAAAAEEQTATVSEVTGRVHTLSDRSDDLLARLNEFEVPDGGDGDETVDGPGAGAEVRSATGADDD
;
A
#
# COMPACT_ATOMS: atom_id res chain seq x y z
N ALA A 1 -23.75 28.45 -35.31
CA ALA A 1 -24.05 29.20 -36.57
C ALA A 1 -25.52 29.14 -37.00
N ALA A 2 -26.25 28.03 -36.78
CA ALA A 2 -27.62 27.85 -37.24
C ALA A 2 -28.71 28.68 -36.51
N GLY A 3 -28.49 29.07 -35.25
CA GLY A 3 -29.47 29.87 -34.47
C GLY A 3 -29.62 31.32 -34.96
N ARG A 4 -28.50 31.98 -35.30
CA ARG A 4 -28.50 33.36 -35.82
C ARG A 4 -29.25 33.51 -37.15
N GLY A 5 -29.15 32.52 -38.03
CA GLY A 5 -29.86 32.52 -39.32
C GLY A 5 -31.36 32.20 -39.22
N ARG A 6 -31.84 31.67 -38.08
CA ARG A 6 -33.28 31.50 -37.81
C ARG A 6 -33.86 32.76 -37.17
N ALA A 7 -33.18 33.34 -36.19
CA ALA A 7 -33.58 34.61 -35.58
C ALA A 7 -33.72 35.74 -36.62
N GLY A 8 -32.76 35.84 -37.56
CA GLY A 8 -32.84 36.83 -38.64
C GLY A 8 -34.05 36.64 -39.57
N ARG A 9 -34.43 35.40 -39.90
CA ARG A 9 -35.61 35.11 -40.73
C ARG A 9 -36.91 35.35 -40.01
N VAL A 10 -36.97 35.08 -38.71
CA VAL A 10 -38.18 35.32 -37.92
C VAL A 10 -38.43 36.83 -37.77
N GLY A 11 -37.38 37.63 -37.57
CA GLY A 11 -37.50 39.10 -37.58
C GLY A 11 -37.94 39.66 -38.94
N GLU A 12 -37.48 39.07 -40.04
CA GLU A 12 -37.90 39.46 -41.39
C GLU A 12 -39.39 39.17 -41.64
N ILE A 13 -39.93 38.07 -41.09
CA ILE A 13 -41.37 37.76 -41.15
C ILE A 13 -42.17 38.74 -40.28
N ASP A 14 -41.64 39.17 -39.14
CA ASP A 14 -42.29 40.17 -38.27
C ASP A 14 -42.41 41.54 -38.96
N GLU A 15 -41.34 41.98 -39.63
CA GLU A 15 -41.37 43.19 -40.47
C GLU A 15 -42.39 43.10 -41.60
N ILE A 16 -42.52 41.91 -42.22
CA ILE A 16 -43.55 41.67 -43.26
C ILE A 16 -44.95 41.73 -42.66
N ALA A 17 -45.18 41.12 -41.49
CA ALA A 17 -46.47 41.15 -40.81
C ALA A 17 -46.88 42.58 -40.42
N ALA A 18 -45.94 43.38 -39.88
CA ALA A 18 -46.15 44.79 -39.59
C ALA A 18 -46.43 45.61 -40.87
N GLY A 19 -45.77 45.30 -41.99
CA GLY A 19 -46.06 45.90 -43.28
C GLY A 19 -47.47 45.58 -43.80
N ILE A 20 -47.94 44.35 -43.60
CA ILE A 20 -49.30 43.92 -43.98
C ILE A 20 -50.35 44.65 -43.13
N ASP A 21 -50.14 44.79 -41.82
CA ASP A 21 -51.04 45.55 -40.93
C ASP A 21 -51.16 47.01 -41.37
N GLY A 22 -50.03 47.64 -41.74
CA GLY A 22 -50.00 49.00 -42.27
C GLY A 22 -50.77 49.15 -43.60
N ILE A 23 -50.61 48.20 -44.53
CA ILE A 23 -51.36 48.19 -45.81
C ILE A 23 -52.86 48.01 -45.55
N ALA A 24 -53.22 47.13 -44.63
CA ALA A 24 -54.61 46.87 -44.28
C ALA A 24 -55.25 48.09 -43.58
N GLU A 25 -54.52 48.82 -42.75
CA GLU A 25 -55.00 50.08 -42.17
C GLU A 25 -55.25 51.17 -43.23
N GLU A 26 -54.36 51.30 -44.22
CA GLU A 26 -54.53 52.24 -45.34
C GLU A 26 -55.73 51.84 -46.23
N ALA A 27 -55.91 50.54 -46.48
CA ALA A 27 -57.07 50.00 -47.20
C ALA A 27 -58.39 50.25 -46.46
N ASN A 28 -58.43 50.07 -45.14
CA ASN A 28 -59.59 50.39 -44.30
C ASN A 28 -59.93 51.89 -44.35
N LEU A 29 -58.91 52.74 -44.32
CA LEU A 29 -59.08 54.19 -44.38
C LEU A 29 -59.58 54.65 -45.76
N LEU A 30 -59.08 54.04 -46.84
CA LEU A 30 -59.57 54.24 -48.21
C LEU A 30 -61.02 53.75 -48.38
N ALA A 31 -61.34 52.57 -47.87
CA ALA A 31 -62.69 52.00 -47.90
C ALA A 31 -63.70 52.88 -47.16
N ARG A 32 -63.33 53.38 -45.98
CA ARG A 32 -64.14 54.34 -45.22
C ARG A 32 -64.38 55.64 -45.98
N ASN A 33 -63.36 56.18 -46.65
CA ASN A 33 -63.52 57.38 -47.48
C ASN A 33 -64.42 57.12 -48.71
N ALA A 34 -64.31 55.94 -49.32
CA ALA A 34 -65.16 55.52 -50.43
C ALA A 34 -66.63 55.34 -50.00
N ALA A 35 -66.89 54.78 -48.82
CA ALA A 35 -68.23 54.65 -48.25
C ALA A 35 -68.88 56.03 -47.99
N ILE A 36 -68.10 57.01 -47.50
CA ILE A 36 -68.56 58.39 -47.30
C ILE A 36 -68.95 59.04 -48.64
N GLU A 37 -68.15 58.85 -49.67
CA GLU A 37 -68.39 59.48 -50.97
C GLU A 37 -69.53 58.79 -51.74
N ALA A 38 -69.70 57.48 -51.58
CA ALA A 38 -70.87 56.74 -52.07
C ALA A 38 -72.18 57.25 -51.45
N ALA A 39 -72.18 57.59 -50.15
CA ALA A 39 -73.34 58.17 -49.46
C ALA A 39 -73.67 59.61 -49.89
N ARG A 40 -72.73 60.33 -50.52
CA ARG A 40 -72.93 61.69 -51.05
C ARG A 40 -73.47 61.74 -52.48
N ALA A 41 -73.39 60.63 -53.22
CA ALA A 41 -73.86 60.59 -54.60
C ALA A 41 -75.39 60.39 -54.64
N ASP A 42 -76.12 61.34 -55.24
CA ASP A 42 -77.60 61.35 -55.41
C ASP A 42 -78.11 60.12 -56.22
N GLY A 43 -78.28 58.97 -55.55
CA GLY A 43 -78.91 57.76 -56.07
C GLY A 43 -78.07 56.88 -57.01
N SER A 44 -76.81 57.23 -57.27
CA SER A 44 -75.90 56.44 -58.14
C SER A 44 -74.80 55.67 -57.37
N GLY A 45 -74.74 55.81 -56.04
CA GLY A 45 -73.66 55.31 -55.19
C GLY A 45 -73.87 53.93 -54.55
N ASP A 46 -75.08 53.35 -54.62
CA ASP A 46 -75.43 52.14 -53.85
C ASP A 46 -74.51 50.93 -54.14
N GLY A 47 -74.11 50.73 -55.40
CA GLY A 47 -73.16 49.67 -55.75
C GLY A 47 -71.74 49.92 -55.25
N PHE A 48 -71.32 51.19 -55.16
CA PHE A 48 -70.01 51.57 -54.62
C PHE A 48 -69.97 51.47 -53.09
N ALA A 49 -71.09 51.71 -52.41
CA ALA A 49 -71.19 51.54 -50.96
C ALA A 49 -70.97 50.07 -50.54
N VAL A 50 -71.58 49.13 -51.26
CA VAL A 50 -71.40 47.68 -51.00
C VAL A 50 -69.94 47.25 -51.17
N VAL A 51 -69.28 47.72 -52.24
CA VAL A 51 -67.85 47.42 -52.46
C VAL A 51 -66.97 48.04 -51.38
N ALA A 52 -67.28 49.26 -50.93
CA ALA A 52 -66.54 49.91 -49.86
C ALA A 52 -66.66 49.15 -48.52
N ASP A 53 -67.85 48.66 -48.17
CA ASP A 53 -68.04 47.84 -46.98
C ASP A 53 -67.31 46.48 -47.07
N GLU A 54 -67.29 45.85 -48.25
CA GLU A 54 -66.56 44.58 -48.46
C GLU A 54 -65.04 44.78 -48.32
N VAL A 55 -64.49 45.85 -48.90
CA VAL A 55 -63.05 46.18 -48.77
C VAL A 55 -62.71 46.51 -47.31
N LYS A 56 -63.61 47.19 -46.61
CA LYS A 56 -63.45 47.49 -45.18
C LYS A 56 -63.38 46.20 -44.35
N ALA A 57 -64.30 45.27 -44.58
CA ALA A 57 -64.33 43.98 -43.90
C ALA A 57 -63.04 43.16 -44.19
N LEU A 58 -62.61 43.10 -45.45
CA LEU A 58 -61.36 42.42 -45.83
C LEU A 58 -60.13 43.04 -45.16
N ALA A 59 -60.09 44.36 -45.03
CA ALA A 59 -59.01 45.08 -44.38
C ALA A 59 -58.97 44.81 -42.86
N GLU A 60 -60.13 44.77 -42.20
CA GLU A 60 -60.23 44.41 -40.78
C GLU A 60 -59.80 42.95 -40.54
N GLU A 61 -60.23 42.00 -41.38
CA GLU A 61 -59.82 40.58 -41.33
C GLU A 61 -58.31 40.40 -41.60
N THR A 62 -57.75 41.19 -42.54
CA THR A 62 -56.31 41.17 -42.83
C THR A 62 -55.49 41.66 -41.65
N ARG A 63 -55.93 42.72 -40.95
CA ARG A 63 -55.28 43.20 -39.72
C ARG A 63 -55.33 42.16 -38.61
N GLU A 64 -56.48 41.53 -38.40
CA GLU A 64 -56.63 40.47 -37.41
C GLU A 64 -55.64 39.33 -37.68
N SER A 65 -55.59 38.87 -38.94
CA SER A 65 -54.64 37.84 -39.38
C SER A 65 -53.17 38.25 -39.21
N ALA A 66 -52.83 39.51 -39.52
CA ALA A 66 -51.48 40.03 -39.31
C ALA A 66 -51.09 40.05 -37.82
N GLY A 67 -52.02 40.45 -36.95
CA GLY A 67 -51.84 40.41 -35.49
C GLY A 67 -51.62 38.99 -34.96
N GLU A 68 -52.39 38.01 -35.45
CA GLU A 68 -52.18 36.60 -35.10
C GLU A 68 -50.80 36.09 -35.53
N ILE A 69 -50.33 36.51 -36.71
CA ILE A 69 -48.98 36.15 -37.21
C ILE A 69 -47.90 36.73 -36.29
N SER A 70 -47.99 38.01 -35.93
CA SER A 70 -47.02 38.64 -35.02
C SER A 70 -47.00 37.95 -33.64
N GLY A 71 -48.16 37.60 -33.07
CA GLY A 71 -48.22 36.86 -31.82
C GLY A 71 -47.52 35.50 -31.89
N ARG A 72 -47.74 34.74 -32.98
CA ARG A 72 -47.03 33.46 -33.20
C ARG A 72 -45.53 33.64 -33.41
N ILE A 73 -45.12 34.75 -34.03
CA ILE A 73 -43.70 35.08 -34.21
C ILE A 73 -43.04 35.36 -32.86
N GLU A 74 -43.68 36.12 -31.97
CA GLU A 74 -43.18 36.36 -30.61
C GLU A 74 -43.03 35.05 -29.81
N GLU A 75 -44.00 34.14 -29.90
CA GLU A 75 -43.91 32.81 -29.28
C GLU A 75 -42.71 32.01 -29.81
N VAL A 76 -42.50 32.00 -31.13
CA VAL A 76 -41.37 31.31 -31.75
C VAL A 76 -40.02 31.93 -31.37
N GLN A 77 -39.95 33.26 -31.28
CA GLN A 77 -38.75 33.96 -30.83
C GLN A 77 -38.42 33.61 -29.38
N THR A 78 -39.42 33.61 -28.51
CA THR A 78 -39.27 33.26 -27.09
C THR A 78 -38.78 31.82 -26.93
N ALA A 79 -39.45 30.86 -27.56
CA ALA A 79 -39.05 29.45 -27.50
C ALA A 79 -37.64 29.22 -28.09
N SER A 80 -37.25 29.99 -29.11
CA SER A 80 -35.90 29.93 -29.69
C SER A 80 -34.84 30.46 -28.73
N ALA A 81 -35.14 31.52 -27.98
CA ALA A 81 -34.25 32.08 -26.97
C ALA A 81 -34.07 31.12 -25.78
N GLU A 82 -35.15 30.51 -25.30
CA GLU A 82 -35.10 29.48 -24.25
C GLU A 82 -34.26 28.28 -24.70
N THR A 83 -34.49 27.77 -25.91
CA THR A 83 -33.69 26.66 -26.47
C THR A 83 -32.20 27.00 -26.57
N ALA A 84 -31.87 28.26 -26.88
CA ALA A 84 -30.47 28.70 -26.93
C ALA A 84 -29.84 28.73 -25.54
N ALA A 85 -30.57 29.24 -24.53
CA ALA A 85 -30.11 29.25 -23.14
C ALA A 85 -29.92 27.82 -22.60
N ASP A 86 -30.85 26.91 -22.90
CA ASP A 86 -30.74 25.50 -22.52
C ASP A 86 -29.52 24.82 -23.16
N ALA A 87 -29.22 25.16 -24.42
CA ALA A 87 -28.03 24.64 -25.11
C ALA A 87 -26.74 25.14 -24.46
N GLU A 88 -26.67 26.41 -24.06
CA GLU A 88 -25.53 26.97 -23.33
C GLU A 88 -25.37 26.32 -21.94
N ALA A 89 -26.48 26.09 -21.23
CA ALA A 89 -26.46 25.39 -19.95
C ALA A 89 -25.99 23.93 -20.10
N MET A 90 -26.44 23.23 -21.14
CA MET A 90 -25.96 21.88 -21.45
C MET A 90 -24.45 21.87 -21.78
N GLU A 91 -23.95 22.86 -22.53
CA GLU A 91 -22.52 22.97 -22.82
C GLU A 91 -21.70 23.13 -21.54
N ALA A 92 -22.15 23.96 -20.61
CA ALA A 92 -21.51 24.13 -19.30
C ALA A 92 -21.53 22.84 -18.45
N GLN A 93 -22.67 22.14 -18.40
CA GLN A 93 -22.78 20.87 -17.68
C GLN A 93 -21.89 19.77 -18.26
N VAL A 94 -21.77 19.73 -19.59
CA VAL A 94 -20.86 18.78 -20.25
C VAL A 94 -19.41 19.10 -19.91
N ALA A 95 -19.03 20.38 -19.88
CA ALA A 95 -17.66 20.79 -19.49
C ALA A 95 -17.33 20.38 -18.04
N GLU A 96 -18.24 20.63 -17.09
CA GLU A 96 -18.09 20.19 -15.69
C GLU A 96 -18.02 18.66 -15.57
N GLY A 97 -18.82 17.95 -16.37
CA GLY A 97 -18.77 16.49 -16.44
C GLY A 97 -17.41 15.98 -16.93
N VAL A 98 -16.80 16.64 -17.91
CA VAL A 98 -15.45 16.30 -18.40
C VAL A 98 -14.41 16.52 -17.30
N GLU A 99 -14.42 17.67 -16.61
CA GLU A 99 -13.49 17.93 -15.49
C GLU A 99 -13.61 16.89 -14.37
N THR A 100 -14.85 16.48 -14.06
CA THR A 100 -15.12 15.44 -13.07
C THR A 100 -14.50 14.10 -13.49
N ILE A 101 -14.71 13.70 -14.75
CA ILE A 101 -14.15 12.47 -15.31
C ILE A 101 -12.62 12.51 -15.29
N GLU A 102 -12.01 13.63 -15.69
CA GLU A 102 -10.55 13.79 -15.63
C GLU A 102 -10.02 13.68 -14.20
N SER A 103 -10.75 14.17 -13.21
CA SER A 103 -10.38 14.00 -11.80
C SER A 103 -10.47 12.56 -11.34
N THR A 104 -11.55 11.87 -11.69
CA THR A 104 -11.71 10.45 -11.40
C THR A 104 -10.61 9.61 -12.04
N LEU A 105 -10.19 9.93 -13.27
CA LEU A 105 -9.08 9.24 -13.93
C LEU A 105 -7.76 9.40 -13.17
N ARG A 106 -7.45 10.61 -12.70
CA ARG A 106 -6.26 10.86 -11.85
C ARG A 106 -6.30 10.08 -10.54
N GLU A 107 -7.46 9.96 -9.91
CA GLU A 107 -7.63 9.12 -8.71
C GLU A 107 -7.38 7.64 -9.02
N PHE A 108 -7.89 7.14 -10.16
CA PHE A 108 -7.62 5.76 -10.59
C PHE A 108 -6.14 5.50 -10.89
N GLU A 109 -5.42 6.47 -11.46
CA GLU A 109 -3.97 6.37 -11.65
C GLU A 109 -3.25 6.18 -10.30
N GLY A 110 -3.64 6.94 -9.27
CA GLY A 110 -3.12 6.75 -7.91
C GLY A 110 -3.43 5.37 -7.32
N VAL A 111 -4.64 4.85 -7.54
CA VAL A 111 -5.01 3.48 -7.12
C VAL A 111 -4.13 2.42 -7.80
N VAL A 112 -3.78 2.61 -9.08
CA VAL A 112 -2.91 1.68 -9.81
C VAL A 112 -1.48 1.72 -9.24
N GLU A 113 -0.97 2.90 -8.90
CA GLU A 113 0.33 3.04 -8.23
C GLU A 113 0.34 2.34 -6.86
N ASP A 114 -0.70 2.56 -6.05
CA ASP A 114 -0.84 1.92 -4.74
C ASP A 114 -0.87 0.39 -4.85
N VAL A 115 -1.65 -0.15 -5.80
CA VAL A 115 -1.72 -1.61 -6.04
C VAL A 115 -0.37 -2.16 -6.48
N THR A 116 0.38 -1.43 -7.30
CA THR A 116 1.73 -1.84 -7.73
C THR A 116 2.69 -1.88 -6.55
N SER A 117 2.66 -0.88 -5.67
CA SER A 117 3.49 -0.86 -4.46
C SER A 117 3.15 -1.99 -3.48
N VAL A 118 1.86 -2.33 -3.36
CA VAL A 118 1.42 -3.48 -2.56
C VAL A 118 1.96 -4.79 -3.15
N ASP A 119 1.92 -4.96 -4.47
CA ASP A 119 2.47 -6.14 -5.13
C ASP A 119 3.98 -6.31 -4.88
N GLU A 120 4.75 -5.22 -5.01
CA GLU A 120 6.19 -5.21 -4.69
C GLU A 120 6.43 -5.60 -3.22
N THR A 121 5.67 -5.04 -2.30
CA THR A 121 5.79 -5.35 -0.86
C THR A 121 5.46 -6.83 -0.57
N VAL A 122 4.46 -7.40 -1.26
CA VAL A 122 4.11 -8.83 -1.11
C VAL A 122 5.24 -9.73 -1.64
N GLN A 123 5.91 -9.34 -2.72
CA GLN A 123 7.07 -10.05 -3.23
C GLN A 123 8.22 -10.01 -2.22
N GLU A 124 8.54 -8.83 -1.64
CA GLU A 124 9.56 -8.70 -0.60
C GLU A 124 9.26 -9.55 0.65
N ILE A 125 8.00 -9.58 1.08
CA ILE A 125 7.56 -10.43 2.20
C ILE A 125 7.75 -11.92 1.86
N SER A 126 7.46 -12.31 0.62
CA SER A 126 7.61 -13.70 0.18
C SER A 126 9.08 -14.11 0.21
N ASP A 127 9.97 -13.28 -0.33
CA ASP A 127 11.42 -13.51 -0.30
C ASP A 127 11.96 -13.60 1.14
N ALA A 128 11.55 -12.67 2.01
CA ALA A 128 11.93 -12.69 3.42
C ALA A 128 11.44 -13.96 4.14
N THR A 129 10.25 -14.46 3.78
CA THR A 129 9.69 -15.69 4.34
C THR A 129 10.49 -16.91 3.91
N ASP A 130 10.93 -16.97 2.65
CA ASP A 130 11.77 -18.05 2.14
C ASP A 130 13.16 -18.07 2.81
N ASP A 131 13.75 -16.89 3.04
CA ASP A 131 15.01 -16.77 3.79
C ASP A 131 14.84 -17.18 5.26
N GLN A 132 13.71 -16.82 5.89
CA GLN A 132 13.39 -17.25 7.24
C GLN A 132 13.22 -18.78 7.34
N ALA A 133 12.58 -19.40 6.34
CA ALA A 133 12.44 -20.86 6.27
C ALA A 133 13.81 -21.54 6.17
N ARG A 134 14.70 -21.01 5.33
CA ARG A 134 16.09 -21.52 5.20
C ARG A 134 16.86 -21.40 6.51
N THR A 135 16.82 -20.23 7.14
CA THR A 135 17.46 -19.98 8.45
C THR A 135 16.92 -20.92 9.53
N THR A 136 15.61 -21.17 9.51
CA THR A 136 14.97 -22.11 10.45
C THR A 136 15.50 -23.54 10.27
N GLN A 137 15.70 -23.98 9.01
CA GLN A 137 16.29 -25.28 8.74
C GLN A 137 17.73 -25.38 9.25
N GLU A 138 18.54 -24.34 9.05
CA GLU A 138 19.91 -24.28 9.59
C GLU A 138 19.92 -24.39 11.12
N VAL A 139 18.97 -23.76 11.80
CA VAL A 139 18.81 -23.87 13.26
C VAL A 139 18.47 -25.30 13.67
N VAL A 140 17.58 -25.98 12.96
CA VAL A 140 17.26 -27.39 13.22
C VAL A 140 18.51 -28.25 13.10
N ASP A 141 19.29 -28.08 12.04
CA ASP A 141 20.52 -28.84 11.80
C ASP A 141 21.56 -28.59 12.91
N MET A 142 21.68 -27.35 13.39
CA MET A 142 22.55 -27.01 14.52
C MET A 142 22.10 -27.69 15.82
N VAL A 143 20.79 -27.71 16.10
CA VAL A 143 20.23 -28.37 17.28
C VAL A 143 20.51 -29.88 17.24
N ASP A 144 20.37 -30.52 16.08
CA ASP A 144 20.71 -31.93 15.90
C ASP A 144 22.20 -32.19 16.14
N GLY A 145 23.07 -31.28 15.67
CA GLY A 145 24.50 -31.29 15.97
C GLY A 145 24.80 -31.23 17.47
N VAL A 146 24.17 -30.30 18.18
CA VAL A 146 24.30 -30.17 19.65
C VAL A 146 23.83 -31.43 20.37
N ALA A 147 22.71 -32.01 19.94
CA ALA A 147 22.20 -33.25 20.50
C ALA A 147 23.18 -34.42 20.30
N SER A 148 23.84 -34.48 19.13
CA SER A 148 24.87 -35.49 18.85
C SER A 148 26.09 -35.33 19.76
N VAL A 149 26.63 -34.11 19.88
CA VAL A 149 27.76 -33.81 20.77
C VAL A 149 27.41 -34.15 22.22
N SER A 150 26.21 -33.78 22.68
CA SER A 150 25.75 -34.09 24.05
C SER A 150 25.71 -35.60 24.34
N ARG A 151 25.26 -36.41 23.37
CA ARG A 151 25.29 -37.89 23.50
C ARG A 151 26.71 -38.44 23.58
N GLN A 152 27.62 -37.89 22.77
CA GLN A 152 29.03 -38.27 22.80
C GLN A 152 29.65 -37.92 24.16
N THR A 153 29.44 -36.69 24.64
CA THR A 153 29.95 -36.24 25.95
C THR A 153 29.42 -37.12 27.09
N ALA A 154 28.15 -37.54 27.06
CA ALA A 154 27.61 -38.47 28.06
C ALA A 154 28.35 -39.83 28.03
N THR A 155 28.60 -40.37 26.84
CA THR A 155 29.33 -41.65 26.67
C THR A 155 30.78 -41.53 27.14
N GLU A 156 31.44 -40.42 26.84
CA GLU A 156 32.81 -40.14 27.31
C GLU A 156 32.84 -39.99 28.84
N ALA A 157 31.86 -39.32 29.44
CA ALA A 157 31.75 -39.19 30.89
C ALA A 157 31.56 -40.55 31.59
N GLU A 158 30.74 -41.45 31.02
CA GLU A 158 30.60 -42.83 31.50
C GLU A 158 31.94 -43.60 31.43
N THR A 159 32.69 -43.42 30.35
CA THR A 159 34.01 -44.04 30.18
C THR A 159 35.01 -43.52 31.22
N VAL A 160 35.03 -42.20 31.45
CA VAL A 160 35.88 -41.58 32.47
C VAL A 160 35.51 -42.04 33.88
N ALA A 161 34.21 -42.15 34.18
CA ALA A 161 33.74 -42.66 35.46
C ALA A 161 34.21 -44.10 35.70
N ALA A 162 34.09 -44.98 34.71
CA ALA A 162 34.57 -46.36 34.80
C ALA A 162 36.11 -46.42 35.01
N ALA A 163 36.87 -45.59 34.30
CA ALA A 163 38.32 -45.50 34.49
C ALA A 163 38.70 -45.00 35.90
N ALA A 164 37.95 -44.05 36.45
CA ALA A 164 38.14 -43.57 37.82
C ALA A 164 37.86 -44.65 38.87
N GLU A 165 36.85 -45.50 38.65
CA GLU A 165 36.56 -46.66 39.51
C GLU A 165 37.71 -47.68 39.47
N GLU A 166 38.22 -48.02 38.28
CA GLU A 166 39.36 -48.93 38.11
C GLU A 166 40.63 -48.37 38.77
N GLN A 167 40.88 -47.06 38.60
CA GLN A 167 41.99 -46.38 39.25
C GLN A 167 41.86 -46.44 40.78
N THR A 168 40.67 -46.23 41.32
CA THR A 168 40.41 -46.33 42.77
C THR A 168 40.67 -47.74 43.30
N ALA A 169 40.24 -48.77 42.56
CA ALA A 169 40.52 -50.16 42.90
C ALA A 169 42.03 -50.46 42.91
N THR A 170 42.75 -49.99 41.88
CA THR A 170 44.21 -50.15 41.78
C THR A 170 44.95 -49.46 42.93
N VAL A 171 44.56 -48.23 43.29
CA VAL A 171 45.14 -47.50 44.43
C VAL A 171 44.91 -48.25 45.74
N SER A 172 43.72 -48.84 45.92
CA SER A 172 43.41 -49.65 47.10
C SER A 172 44.30 -50.90 47.17
N GLU A 173 44.52 -51.57 46.03
CA GLU A 173 45.44 -52.72 45.96
C GLU A 173 46.88 -52.33 46.28
N VAL A 174 47.38 -51.23 45.70
CA VAL A 174 48.72 -50.70 45.97
C VAL A 174 48.89 -50.40 47.45
N THR A 175 47.89 -49.75 48.07
CA THR A 175 47.91 -49.45 49.51
C THR A 175 47.99 -50.73 50.35
N GLY A 176 47.22 -51.77 50.00
CA GLY A 176 47.30 -53.08 50.65
C GLY A 176 48.68 -53.75 50.51
N ARG A 177 49.30 -53.65 49.32
CA ARG A 177 50.67 -54.16 49.07
C ARG A 177 51.71 -53.40 49.88
N VAL A 178 51.57 -52.08 50.02
CA VAL A 178 52.45 -51.24 50.86
C VAL A 178 52.34 -51.64 52.34
N HIS A 179 51.13 -51.85 52.87
CA HIS A 179 50.95 -52.36 54.23
C HIS A 179 51.63 -53.73 54.43
N THR A 180 51.40 -54.66 53.51
CA THR A 180 52.05 -55.99 53.56
C THR A 180 53.57 -55.90 53.52
N LEU A 181 54.13 -54.98 52.72
CA LEU A 181 55.58 -54.74 52.67
C LEU A 181 56.11 -54.15 53.97
N SER A 182 55.37 -53.24 54.60
CA SER A 182 55.70 -52.69 55.91
C SER A 182 55.73 -53.79 56.97
N ASP A 183 54.66 -54.59 57.06
CA ASP A 183 54.56 -55.69 58.04
C ASP A 183 55.72 -56.70 57.89
N ARG A 184 56.09 -57.03 56.64
CA ARG A 184 57.25 -57.90 56.36
C ARG A 184 58.57 -57.26 56.74
N SER A 185 58.71 -55.95 56.57
CA SER A 185 59.91 -55.21 56.97
C SER A 185 60.06 -55.19 58.49
N ASP A 186 58.96 -55.02 59.22
CA ASP A 186 58.93 -55.09 60.69
C ASP A 186 59.25 -56.51 61.20
N ASP A 187 58.71 -57.56 60.58
CA ASP A 187 59.07 -58.96 60.90
C ASP A 187 60.57 -59.23 60.67
N LEU A 188 61.12 -58.78 59.55
CA LEU A 188 62.56 -58.91 59.26
C LEU A 188 63.41 -58.17 60.30
N LEU A 189 63.02 -56.96 60.71
CA LEU A 189 63.71 -56.21 61.77
C LEU A 189 63.63 -56.93 63.12
N ALA A 190 62.48 -57.50 63.47
CA ALA A 190 62.32 -58.27 64.71
C ALA A 190 63.26 -59.50 64.72
N ARG A 191 63.30 -60.26 63.62
CA ARG A 191 64.23 -61.40 63.47
C ARG A 191 65.70 -61.00 63.53
N LEU A 192 66.05 -59.83 62.98
CA LEU A 192 67.42 -59.31 63.07
C LEU A 192 67.80 -58.96 64.52
N ASN A 193 66.86 -58.45 65.32
CA ASN A 193 67.11 -58.14 66.74
C ASN A 193 67.26 -59.40 67.61
N GLU A 194 66.61 -60.51 67.24
CA GLU A 194 66.79 -61.81 67.93
C GLU A 194 68.10 -62.50 67.53
N PHE A 195 68.73 -62.07 66.44
CA PHE A 195 69.96 -62.65 65.93
C PHE A 195 71.17 -62.21 66.77
N GLU A 196 71.47 -62.94 67.83
CA GLU A 196 72.72 -62.80 68.59
C GLU A 196 73.90 -63.36 67.80
N VAL A 197 74.86 -62.48 67.51
CA VAL A 197 76.16 -62.86 66.95
C VAL A 197 77.00 -63.45 68.09
N PRO A 198 77.55 -64.67 67.96
CA PRO A 198 78.42 -65.23 68.98
C PRO A 198 79.66 -64.35 69.14
N ASP A 199 79.89 -63.84 70.35
CA ASP A 199 81.13 -63.17 70.73
C ASP A 199 82.31 -64.12 70.48
N GLY A 200 83.11 -63.78 69.47
CA GLY A 200 84.26 -64.54 69.03
C GLY A 200 85.47 -63.65 68.77
N GLY A 201 86.09 -63.20 69.87
CA GLY A 201 87.56 -63.06 70.00
C GLY A 201 88.26 -61.90 69.29
N ASP A 202 88.76 -60.98 70.12
CA ASP A 202 90.02 -60.22 70.02
C ASP A 202 90.51 -59.76 68.63
N GLY A 203 90.51 -58.44 68.44
CA GLY A 203 91.20 -57.75 67.35
C GLY A 203 91.15 -56.24 67.52
N ASP A 204 92.01 -55.73 68.40
CA ASP A 204 92.49 -54.35 68.43
C ASP A 204 92.89 -53.89 67.02
N GLU A 205 92.25 -52.84 66.50
CA GLU A 205 92.97 -51.78 65.77
C GLU A 205 92.09 -50.54 65.60
N THR A 206 92.78 -49.42 65.51
CA THR A 206 92.35 -48.06 65.81
C THR A 206 92.19 -47.22 64.54
N VAL A 207 91.55 -46.04 64.68
CA VAL A 207 91.62 -44.82 63.84
C VAL A 207 90.89 -44.91 62.46
N ASP A 208 90.22 -43.91 61.86
CA ASP A 208 90.03 -42.46 62.07
C ASP A 208 88.78 -41.99 61.28
N GLY A 209 88.21 -40.82 61.63
CA GLY A 209 87.27 -40.06 60.77
C GLY A 209 87.99 -39.34 59.61
N PRO A 210 87.40 -38.35 58.87
CA PRO A 210 86.18 -37.54 59.09
C PRO A 210 85.19 -37.66 57.88
N GLY A 211 84.02 -37.03 57.71
CA GLY A 211 83.36 -35.85 58.27
C GLY A 211 82.81 -34.97 57.14
N ALA A 212 81.50 -34.72 57.17
CA ALA A 212 80.76 -33.50 56.77
C ALA A 212 80.43 -33.12 55.31
N GLY A 213 79.17 -32.65 55.15
CA GLY A 213 78.71 -31.60 54.21
C GLY A 213 77.94 -32.10 52.99
N ALA A 214 76.61 -32.28 52.97
CA ALA A 214 75.54 -31.27 53.06
C ALA A 214 75.79 -30.03 52.19
N GLU A 215 75.02 -29.86 51.10
CA GLU A 215 74.26 -28.62 50.83
C GLU A 215 73.26 -28.81 49.67
N VAL A 216 72.00 -28.48 50.00
CA VAL A 216 70.82 -28.33 49.13
C VAL A 216 70.83 -26.91 48.56
N ARG A 217 70.45 -26.71 47.29
CA ARG A 217 69.83 -25.45 46.85
C ARG A 217 68.69 -25.66 45.84
N SER A 218 67.58 -25.05 46.22
CA SER A 218 66.32 -24.82 45.51
C SER A 218 66.39 -23.53 44.69
N ALA A 219 65.62 -23.45 43.59
CA ALA A 219 64.71 -22.33 43.25
C ALA A 219 64.21 -22.48 41.79
N THR A 220 62.93 -22.84 41.56
CA THR A 220 61.76 -21.98 41.24
C THR A 220 61.75 -21.37 39.84
N GLY A 221 60.68 -21.62 39.10
CA GLY A 221 60.27 -20.81 37.95
C GLY A 221 59.08 -21.36 37.16
N ALA A 222 57.98 -20.60 37.18
CA ALA A 222 56.97 -20.41 36.12
C ALA A 222 55.52 -20.89 36.42
N ASP A 223 54.75 -19.95 37.00
CA ASP A 223 53.37 -19.55 36.62
C ASP A 223 53.50 -18.02 36.32
N ASP A 224 52.79 -17.30 35.45
CA ASP A 224 51.39 -17.34 35.00
C ASP A 224 51.24 -16.37 33.78
N ASP A 225 50.03 -16.31 33.20
CA ASP A 225 49.48 -15.59 32.01
C ASP A 225 49.58 -16.27 30.61
#